data_AF-A0A3B0ZMR4-F1
#
_entry.id   AF-A0A3B0ZMR4-F1
#
_cell.length_a   1.000
_cell.length_b   1.000
_cell.length_c   1.000
_cell.angle_alpha   90.00
_cell.angle_beta   90.00
_cell.angle_gamma   90.00
#
_symmetry.space_group_name_H-M   'P 1'
#
loop_
_entity.id
_entity.type
_entity.pdbx_description
1 polymer ?
#
loop_
_entity_poly.entity_id
_entity_poly.type
_entity_poly.pdbx_seq_one_letter_code
_entity_poly.pdbx_strand_id
1 'polypeptide(L)'
;MKNIIASFTISQTFALTLLSSAPFVTEANAVILGDVSRNRFDVLEVGRTDTGKLNINNGSAVSSGAGILGVTADSHGTVTVEGAGSSWTNSNGLIVGELGTGTLNIKNGGTVSNNFGFLGKVAGSSGTVTVDGADSSWTNVNGLIVGELGTGTLNIHNGGVVSSEFGFLGITMDSNGTITVDGTGSSWTNNLDLQVGVFGTGTLNIKNGGAVSNNRSHLGVIEDSNGTVTVDGASSSWTSRELIVGDSGTGTLNINNEGLVDVTSFLQIGSTGTINLNGGTINANVFNNGGIVEPGNSLGTLTVDNYTQDINSTLNIELGGVLAGTEYDVLAVTGTANLGGTLNVSFFDLGSGLFDATLGDTFNILLAESINGEFDILTLAVLGEGLDWQLNYLIDFQGTTDIVQLSVVSAVPLPTAVWLFGSGLLGLIGIARHKKL
;
A
#
# COMPACT_ATOMS: atom_id res chain seq x y z
N MET A 1 5.04 20.46 10.24
CA MET A 1 5.91 19.27 10.38
C MET A 1 6.97 19.31 9.28
N LYS A 2 8.08 20.04 9.48
CA LYS A 2 9.11 20.30 8.45
C LYS A 2 10.53 19.83 8.82
N ASN A 3 10.69 19.12 9.94
CA ASN A 3 12.01 18.84 10.52
C ASN A 3 12.15 17.37 10.97
N ILE A 4 12.05 16.40 10.07
CA ILE A 4 12.70 15.07 10.22
C ILE A 4 13.10 14.54 8.83
N ILE A 5 13.86 15.30 8.05
CA ILE A 5 14.70 14.74 6.98
C ILE A 5 16.02 15.50 7.05
N ALA A 6 16.90 15.07 7.93
CA ALA A 6 18.30 15.45 7.82
C ALA A 6 18.87 14.67 6.64
N SER A 7 18.89 15.29 5.47
CA SER A 7 19.67 14.82 4.33
C SER A 7 21.14 14.78 4.73
N PHE A 8 21.63 13.60 5.11
CA PHE A 8 23.05 13.36 5.32
C PHE A 8 23.70 13.05 3.97
N THR A 9 24.13 14.12 3.30
CA THR A 9 24.92 14.00 2.07
C THR A 9 26.33 13.54 2.43
N ILE A 10 26.67 12.27 2.20
CA ILE A 10 28.08 11.92 1.95
C ILE A 10 28.39 12.35 0.51
N SER A 11 28.59 13.65 0.30
CA SER A 11 29.15 14.17 -0.95
C SER A 11 30.50 14.80 -0.63
N GLN A 12 31.55 14.02 -0.85
CA GLN A 12 32.86 14.58 -1.12
C GLN A 12 33.49 13.82 -2.28
N THR A 13 33.22 14.31 -3.50
CA THR A 13 33.99 13.95 -4.69
C THR A 13 35.36 14.59 -4.57
N PHE A 14 36.39 13.82 -4.21
CA PHE A 14 37.79 14.23 -4.36
C PHE A 14 38.51 13.28 -5.32
N ALA A 15 39.19 13.87 -6.29
CA ALA A 15 40.08 13.17 -7.21
C ALA A 15 41.14 12.38 -6.42
N LEU A 16 41.12 11.05 -6.53
CA LEU A 16 42.05 10.17 -5.84
C LEU A 16 43.29 9.94 -6.69
N THR A 17 44.44 10.43 -6.21
CA THR A 17 45.75 9.96 -6.64
C THR A 17 45.93 8.51 -6.17
N LEU A 18 46.25 7.61 -7.11
CA LEU A 18 46.48 6.19 -6.86
C LEU A 18 47.59 5.99 -5.81
N LEU A 19 47.18 5.66 -4.58
CA LEU A 19 48.02 4.97 -3.61
C LEU A 19 47.43 3.58 -3.42
N SER A 20 48.23 2.57 -3.78
CA SER A 20 47.90 1.15 -3.75
C SER A 20 47.27 0.73 -2.41
N SER A 21 46.11 0.09 -2.49
CA SER A 21 45.43 -0.55 -1.37
C SER A 21 46.33 -1.60 -0.72
N ALA A 22 46.53 -1.50 0.59
CA ALA A 22 47.15 -2.58 1.36
C ALA A 22 46.22 -3.81 1.32
N PRO A 23 46.75 -5.04 1.15
CA PRO A 23 45.94 -6.24 1.14
C PRO A 23 45.24 -6.43 2.50
N PHE A 24 43.92 -6.59 2.43
CA PHE A 24 43.03 -6.83 3.56
C PHE A 24 43.20 -8.26 4.09
N VAL A 25 43.43 -8.42 5.38
CA VAL A 25 43.34 -9.72 6.07
C VAL A 25 41.88 -9.92 6.46
N THR A 26 41.19 -10.83 5.79
CA THR A 26 39.89 -11.32 6.24
C THR A 26 40.08 -12.07 7.57
N GLU A 27 39.21 -11.84 8.55
CA GLU A 27 39.05 -12.82 9.62
C GLU A 27 38.70 -14.17 8.98
N ALA A 28 39.25 -15.25 9.53
CA ALA A 28 39.37 -16.56 8.89
C ALA A 28 38.10 -16.93 8.08
N ASN A 29 38.29 -17.11 6.77
CA ASN A 29 37.38 -17.73 5.79
C ASN A 29 36.50 -16.82 4.90
N ALA A 30 36.51 -15.49 5.02
CA ALA A 30 35.84 -14.67 4.01
C ALA A 30 36.59 -14.70 2.66
N VAL A 31 35.87 -14.89 1.55
CA VAL A 31 36.41 -15.05 0.20
C VAL A 31 36.19 -13.78 -0.61
N ILE A 32 37.27 -13.19 -1.10
CA ILE A 32 37.27 -11.99 -1.94
C ILE A 32 37.55 -12.37 -3.39
N LEU A 33 36.74 -11.85 -4.31
CA LEU A 33 36.89 -11.99 -5.75
C LEU A 33 36.68 -10.62 -6.42
N GLY A 34 37.62 -10.20 -7.28
CA GLY A 34 37.49 -8.94 -8.01
C GLY A 34 37.73 -7.69 -7.16
N ASP A 35 37.04 -6.60 -7.50
CA ASP A 35 37.24 -5.27 -6.94
C ASP A 35 36.63 -5.12 -5.54
N VAL A 36 37.38 -5.51 -4.51
CA VAL A 36 37.01 -5.31 -3.09
C VAL A 36 38.13 -4.55 -2.39
N SER A 37 37.78 -3.48 -1.69
CA SER A 37 38.75 -2.65 -0.99
C SER A 37 38.20 -2.09 0.32
N ARG A 38 39.09 -1.65 1.21
CA ARG A 38 38.74 -0.92 2.43
C ARG A 38 39.53 0.37 2.47
N ASN A 39 38.85 1.51 2.58
CA ASN A 39 39.51 2.82 2.55
C ASN A 39 39.93 3.28 3.96
N ARG A 40 40.66 4.39 4.04
CA ARG A 40 41.20 4.95 5.30
C ARG A 40 40.14 5.40 6.32
N PHE A 41 38.88 5.51 5.91
CA PHE A 41 37.74 5.88 6.74
C PHE A 41 36.94 4.66 7.20
N ASP A 42 37.51 3.46 7.05
CA ASP A 42 36.84 2.22 7.39
C ASP A 42 35.56 1.97 6.57
N VAL A 43 35.57 2.37 5.30
CA VAL A 43 34.50 1.98 4.36
C VAL A 43 34.96 0.74 3.62
N LEU A 44 34.17 -0.33 3.72
CA LEU A 44 34.30 -1.53 2.90
C LEU A 44 33.56 -1.31 1.58
N GLU A 45 34.30 -1.26 0.49
CA GLU A 45 33.81 -1.02 -0.87
C GLU A 45 33.90 -2.32 -1.68
N VAL A 46 32.78 -2.76 -2.23
CA VAL A 46 32.67 -3.97 -3.06
C VAL A 46 32.12 -3.54 -4.42
N GLY A 47 32.90 -3.76 -5.48
CA GLY A 47 32.62 -3.24 -6.82
C GLY A 47 32.74 -1.72 -6.85
N ARG A 48 33.97 -1.21 -6.71
CA ARG A 48 34.21 0.24 -6.66
C ARG A 48 34.15 0.86 -8.06
N THR A 49 34.86 0.26 -9.00
CA THR A 49 34.96 0.68 -10.41
C THR A 49 34.72 -0.45 -11.39
N ASP A 50 34.72 -1.69 -10.92
CA ASP A 50 34.42 -2.89 -11.69
C ASP A 50 33.57 -3.84 -10.84
N THR A 51 33.55 -5.12 -11.17
CA THR A 51 32.86 -6.16 -10.44
C THR A 51 33.66 -6.60 -9.22
N GLY A 52 33.06 -6.51 -8.04
CA GLY A 52 33.59 -7.01 -6.78
C GLY A 52 32.63 -7.98 -6.12
N LYS A 53 33.17 -9.02 -5.51
CA LYS A 53 32.42 -10.01 -4.75
C LYS A 53 33.10 -10.37 -3.44
N LEU A 54 32.33 -10.36 -2.36
CA LEU A 54 32.75 -10.78 -1.03
C LEU A 54 31.77 -11.84 -0.49
N ASN A 55 32.28 -13.02 -0.14
CA ASN A 55 31.51 -14.05 0.55
C ASN A 55 31.97 -14.12 2.01
N ILE A 56 31.03 -14.02 2.93
CA ILE A 56 31.19 -14.18 4.38
C ILE A 56 30.42 -15.45 4.73
N ASN A 57 31.15 -16.51 5.02
CA ASN A 57 30.58 -17.85 5.23
C ASN A 57 31.29 -18.59 6.36
N ASN A 58 30.87 -19.83 6.65
CA ASN A 58 31.54 -20.70 7.62
C ASN A 58 31.73 -20.07 9.02
N GLY A 59 30.77 -19.26 9.47
CA GLY A 59 30.84 -18.58 10.77
C GLY A 59 31.77 -17.37 10.82
N SER A 60 32.33 -16.90 9.69
CA SER A 60 33.18 -15.71 9.67
C SER A 60 32.39 -14.44 10.02
N ALA A 61 33.05 -13.53 10.75
CA ALA A 61 32.55 -12.19 11.03
C ALA A 61 33.36 -11.14 10.27
N VAL A 62 32.67 -10.13 9.73
CA VAL A 62 33.29 -8.94 9.14
C VAL A 62 32.71 -7.71 9.80
N SER A 63 33.58 -6.75 10.13
CA SER A 63 33.16 -5.45 10.65
C SER A 63 33.75 -4.30 9.83
N SER A 64 32.96 -3.25 9.62
CA SER A 64 33.38 -2.01 8.96
C SER A 64 32.74 -0.78 9.59
N GLY A 65 33.34 0.37 9.30
CA GLY A 65 32.76 1.69 9.58
C GLY A 65 31.50 1.90 8.76
N ALA A 66 31.58 1.68 7.44
CA ALA A 66 30.44 1.66 6.52
C ALA A 66 30.66 0.61 5.43
N GLY A 67 29.57 0.23 4.75
CA GLY A 67 29.61 -0.71 3.62
C GLY A 67 29.02 -0.07 2.37
N ILE A 68 29.68 -0.23 1.22
CA ILE A 68 29.17 0.26 -0.07
C ILE A 68 29.34 -0.83 -1.14
N LEU A 69 28.25 -1.20 -1.80
CA LEU A 69 28.22 -2.13 -2.93
C LEU A 69 27.83 -1.38 -4.21
N GLY A 70 28.64 -1.49 -5.27
CA GLY A 70 28.38 -0.80 -6.54
C GLY A 70 28.57 0.71 -6.41
N VAL A 71 29.83 1.13 -6.22
CA VAL A 71 30.19 2.51 -5.84
C VAL A 71 30.02 3.48 -7.01
N THR A 72 30.62 3.22 -8.18
CA THR A 72 30.50 4.10 -9.36
C THR A 72 29.49 3.59 -10.37
N ALA A 73 29.09 4.44 -11.32
CA ALA A 73 28.30 4.01 -12.48
C ALA A 73 28.92 2.77 -13.15
N ASP A 74 28.06 1.87 -13.64
CA ASP A 74 28.40 0.60 -14.28
C ASP A 74 29.19 -0.42 -13.43
N SER A 75 29.55 -0.09 -12.19
CA SER A 75 30.20 -1.03 -11.26
C SER A 75 29.19 -1.98 -10.62
N HIS A 76 29.66 -3.17 -10.22
CA HIS A 76 28.81 -4.23 -9.67
C HIS A 76 29.39 -4.77 -8.36
N GLY A 77 28.72 -4.50 -7.25
CA GLY A 77 29.12 -5.00 -5.94
C GLY A 77 28.22 -6.12 -5.45
N THR A 78 28.79 -7.28 -5.13
CA THR A 78 28.02 -8.39 -4.54
C THR A 78 28.58 -8.84 -3.19
N VAL A 79 27.76 -8.82 -2.14
CA VAL A 79 28.09 -9.45 -0.86
C VAL A 79 27.15 -10.62 -0.61
N THR A 80 27.68 -11.74 -0.12
CA THR A 80 26.89 -12.87 0.39
C THR A 80 27.30 -13.14 1.83
N VAL A 81 26.35 -13.09 2.76
CA VAL A 81 26.51 -13.49 4.16
C VAL A 81 25.67 -14.74 4.36
N GLU A 82 26.33 -15.88 4.54
CA GLU A 82 25.65 -17.18 4.49
C GLU A 82 26.17 -18.16 5.54
N GLY A 83 25.23 -18.82 6.21
CA GLY A 83 25.52 -19.87 7.19
C GLY A 83 25.46 -19.35 8.62
N ALA A 84 25.09 -20.24 9.54
CA ALA A 84 25.00 -19.93 10.96
C ALA A 84 26.30 -19.31 11.51
N GLY A 85 26.17 -18.19 12.22
CA GLY A 85 27.28 -17.45 12.81
C GLY A 85 28.01 -16.51 11.84
N SER A 86 27.74 -16.58 10.53
CA SER A 86 28.31 -15.63 9.59
C SER A 86 27.65 -14.27 9.74
N SER A 87 28.48 -13.22 9.85
CA SER A 87 27.99 -11.89 10.17
C SER A 87 28.72 -10.77 9.44
N TRP A 88 27.98 -9.72 9.09
CA TRP A 88 28.55 -8.45 8.65
C TRP A 88 27.97 -7.28 9.44
N THR A 89 28.82 -6.58 10.18
CA THR A 89 28.43 -5.46 11.05
C THR A 89 29.04 -4.16 10.55
N ASN A 90 28.20 -3.18 10.25
CA ASN A 90 28.60 -1.82 9.93
C ASN A 90 28.24 -0.88 11.08
N SER A 91 29.20 -0.15 11.61
CA SER A 91 28.90 0.81 12.70
C SER A 91 28.14 2.05 12.23
N ASN A 92 28.18 2.36 10.93
CA ASN A 92 27.41 3.42 10.28
C ASN A 92 26.50 2.84 9.17
N GLY A 93 26.43 3.53 8.02
CA GLY A 93 25.53 3.18 6.93
C GLY A 93 25.98 1.98 6.11
N LEU A 94 25.01 1.28 5.55
CA LEU A 94 25.18 0.28 4.49
C LEU A 94 24.45 0.77 3.24
N ILE A 95 25.19 0.95 2.15
CA ILE A 95 24.67 1.37 0.85
C ILE A 95 24.79 0.20 -0.13
N VAL A 96 23.66 -0.19 -0.71
CA VAL A 96 23.57 -1.21 -1.75
C VAL A 96 23.10 -0.51 -3.03
N GLY A 97 24.01 -0.34 -3.99
CA GLY A 97 23.80 0.48 -5.17
C GLY A 97 23.96 1.96 -4.83
N GLU A 98 25.20 2.47 -4.87
CA GLU A 98 25.44 3.91 -4.70
C GLU A 98 25.19 4.68 -6.00
N LEU A 99 26.11 4.59 -6.96
CA LEU A 99 25.89 5.02 -8.35
C LEU A 99 25.78 3.82 -9.32
N GLY A 100 26.22 2.63 -8.91
CA GLY A 100 26.20 1.41 -9.71
C GLY A 100 25.12 0.42 -9.26
N THR A 101 25.40 -0.87 -9.45
CA THR A 101 24.53 -1.97 -9.02
C THR A 101 25.11 -2.64 -7.78
N GLY A 102 24.34 -2.68 -6.70
CA GLY A 102 24.67 -3.42 -5.48
C GLY A 102 23.75 -4.62 -5.27
N THR A 103 24.31 -5.72 -4.77
CA THR A 103 23.54 -6.91 -4.40
C THR A 103 24.03 -7.49 -3.07
N LEU A 104 23.15 -7.55 -2.08
CA LEU A 104 23.42 -8.22 -0.81
C LEU A 104 22.51 -9.43 -0.63
N ASN A 105 23.11 -10.58 -0.39
CA ASN A 105 22.42 -11.82 -0.08
C ASN A 105 22.69 -12.20 1.38
N ILE A 106 21.65 -12.39 2.18
CA ILE A 106 21.70 -12.84 3.56
C ILE A 106 20.93 -14.15 3.62
N LYS A 107 21.63 -15.26 3.82
CA LYS A 107 21.08 -16.60 3.60
C LYS A 107 21.41 -17.58 4.71
N ASN A 108 20.56 -18.59 4.89
CA ASN A 108 20.85 -19.78 5.70
C ASN A 108 21.42 -19.46 7.11
N GLY A 109 20.82 -18.50 7.82
CA GLY A 109 21.25 -18.08 9.16
C GLY A 109 22.34 -17.01 9.21
N GLY A 110 22.67 -16.39 8.06
CA GLY A 110 23.56 -15.24 7.99
C GLY A 110 22.94 -13.99 8.62
N THR A 111 23.77 -13.10 9.17
CA THR A 111 23.28 -11.90 9.88
C THR A 111 23.97 -10.63 9.39
N VAL A 112 23.22 -9.56 9.21
CA VAL A 112 23.76 -8.23 8.86
C VAL A 112 23.20 -7.19 9.80
N SER A 113 24.05 -6.28 10.26
CA SER A 113 23.61 -5.13 11.03
C SER A 113 24.28 -3.84 10.57
N ASN A 114 23.52 -2.75 10.61
CA ASN A 114 24.02 -1.41 10.33
C ASN A 114 23.17 -0.35 11.03
N ASN A 115 23.64 0.89 10.98
CA ASN A 115 22.90 2.03 11.50
C ASN A 115 21.74 2.42 10.56
N PHE A 116 22.06 2.80 9.32
CA PHE A 116 21.08 3.13 8.26
C PHE A 116 21.32 2.28 7.01
N GLY A 117 20.26 1.75 6.42
CA GLY A 117 20.32 0.98 5.18
C GLY A 117 19.79 1.78 4.00
N PHE A 118 20.51 1.79 2.88
CA PHE A 118 20.13 2.49 1.65
C PHE A 118 20.20 1.53 0.45
N LEU A 119 19.10 1.39 -0.30
CA LEU A 119 19.04 0.61 -1.53
C LEU A 119 18.71 1.53 -2.71
N GLY A 120 19.59 1.60 -3.71
CA GLY A 120 19.39 2.48 -4.86
C GLY A 120 19.49 3.95 -4.45
N LYS A 121 20.68 4.37 -4.03
CA LYS A 121 20.92 5.68 -3.39
C LYS A 121 20.84 6.85 -4.36
N VAL A 122 21.44 6.73 -5.55
CA VAL A 122 21.51 7.82 -6.55
C VAL A 122 20.66 7.49 -7.77
N ALA A 123 20.20 8.52 -8.50
CA ALA A 123 19.48 8.35 -9.76
C ALA A 123 20.25 7.45 -10.75
N GLY A 124 19.56 6.47 -11.33
CA GLY A 124 20.14 5.46 -12.22
C GLY A 124 20.84 4.28 -11.53
N SER A 125 21.04 4.33 -10.20
CA SER A 125 21.60 3.21 -9.43
C SER A 125 20.54 2.16 -9.09
N SER A 126 20.99 0.93 -8.83
CA SER A 126 20.13 -0.18 -8.41
C SER A 126 20.69 -0.89 -7.18
N GLY A 127 19.86 -1.03 -6.15
CA GLY A 127 20.19 -1.76 -4.92
C GLY A 127 19.25 -2.93 -4.69
N THR A 128 19.77 -4.15 -4.64
CA THR A 128 18.97 -5.35 -4.32
C THR A 128 19.47 -6.02 -3.05
N VAL A 129 18.58 -6.26 -2.09
CA VAL A 129 18.85 -7.08 -0.91
C VAL A 129 17.89 -8.26 -0.86
N THR A 130 18.41 -9.43 -0.52
CA THR A 130 17.61 -10.64 -0.26
C THR A 130 17.94 -11.19 1.12
N VAL A 131 16.93 -11.37 1.96
CA VAL A 131 17.00 -12.02 3.27
C VAL A 131 16.19 -13.30 3.20
N ASP A 132 16.89 -14.43 3.16
CA ASP A 132 16.31 -15.72 2.79
C ASP A 132 16.66 -16.82 3.81
N GLY A 133 15.64 -17.53 4.26
CA GLY A 133 15.78 -18.67 5.14
C GLY A 133 15.63 -18.31 6.62
N ALA A 134 15.26 -19.31 7.42
CA ALA A 134 15.16 -19.18 8.87
C ALA A 134 16.48 -18.68 9.48
N ASP A 135 16.36 -17.87 10.53
CA ASP A 135 17.45 -17.21 11.26
C ASP A 135 18.29 -16.22 10.45
N SER A 136 18.06 -16.07 9.14
CA SER A 136 18.66 -15.02 8.34
C SER A 136 18.06 -13.67 8.74
N SER A 137 18.92 -12.71 9.07
CA SER A 137 18.44 -11.43 9.60
C SER A 137 19.20 -10.21 9.09
N TRP A 138 18.45 -9.11 8.95
CA TRP A 138 19.01 -7.79 8.68
C TRP A 138 18.45 -6.74 9.65
N THR A 139 19.33 -6.20 10.49
CA THR A 139 18.97 -5.17 11.48
C THR A 139 19.50 -3.81 11.08
N ASN A 140 18.60 -2.87 10.82
CA ASN A 140 18.88 -1.45 10.72
C ASN A 140 18.52 -0.81 12.07
N VAL A 141 19.50 -0.24 12.78
CA VAL A 141 19.25 0.35 14.10
C VAL A 141 18.32 1.56 13.99
N ASN A 142 18.48 2.36 12.94
CA ASN A 142 17.64 3.50 12.62
C ASN A 142 16.82 3.22 11.34
N GLY A 143 16.98 4.02 10.29
CA GLY A 143 16.15 3.94 9.09
C GLY A 143 16.59 2.90 8.06
N LEU A 144 15.61 2.30 7.39
CA LEU A 144 15.76 1.59 6.12
C LEU A 144 15.12 2.41 5.00
N ILE A 145 15.92 2.79 4.00
CA ILE A 145 15.49 3.55 2.82
C ILE A 145 15.63 2.66 1.58
N VAL A 146 14.53 2.45 0.88
CA VAL A 146 14.48 1.63 -0.35
C VAL A 146 14.01 2.51 -1.51
N GLY A 147 14.89 2.71 -2.48
CA GLY A 147 14.70 3.70 -3.55
C GLY A 147 14.86 5.12 -3.01
N GLU A 148 16.11 5.56 -2.81
CA GLU A 148 16.37 6.94 -2.37
C GLU A 148 16.17 7.89 -3.56
N LEU A 149 17.13 7.94 -4.49
CA LEU A 149 16.96 8.59 -5.80
C LEU A 149 16.93 7.58 -6.95
N GLY A 150 17.30 6.31 -6.70
CA GLY A 150 17.36 5.25 -7.70
C GLY A 150 16.27 4.19 -7.49
N THR A 151 16.59 2.95 -7.86
CA THR A 151 15.71 1.80 -7.66
C THR A 151 16.22 0.91 -6.53
N GLY A 152 15.43 0.73 -5.49
CA GLY A 152 15.71 -0.19 -4.40
C GLY A 152 14.75 -1.37 -4.39
N THR A 153 15.27 -2.57 -4.10
CA THR A 153 14.47 -3.78 -3.96
C THR A 153 14.92 -4.61 -2.77
N LEU A 154 14.01 -4.89 -1.84
CA LEU A 154 14.24 -5.80 -0.73
C LEU A 154 13.28 -6.99 -0.80
N ASN A 155 13.81 -8.20 -0.82
CA ASN A 155 13.06 -9.43 -0.75
C ASN A 155 13.33 -10.12 0.58
N ILE A 156 12.27 -10.41 1.33
CA ILE A 156 12.31 -11.11 2.61
C ILE A 156 11.48 -12.37 2.44
N HIS A 157 12.13 -13.54 2.45
CA HIS A 157 11.40 -14.79 2.22
C HIS A 157 11.92 -16.00 3.00
N ASN A 158 11.12 -17.06 3.01
CA ASN A 158 11.43 -18.35 3.64
C ASN A 158 11.83 -18.23 5.13
N GLY A 159 11.22 -17.32 5.89
CA GLY A 159 11.53 -17.12 7.32
C GLY A 159 12.59 -16.06 7.62
N GLY A 160 13.02 -15.29 6.61
CA GLY A 160 13.94 -14.17 6.82
C GLY A 160 13.32 -13.04 7.64
N VAL A 161 14.13 -12.34 8.43
CA VAL A 161 13.66 -11.27 9.34
C VAL A 161 14.40 -9.97 9.09
N VAL A 162 13.66 -8.87 8.94
CA VAL A 162 14.22 -7.52 8.85
C VAL A 162 13.63 -6.63 9.94
N SER A 163 14.47 -5.79 10.54
CA SER A 163 14.03 -4.78 11.51
C SER A 163 14.62 -3.42 11.20
N SER A 164 13.82 -2.38 11.43
CA SER A 164 14.23 -0.97 11.35
C SER A 164 13.51 -0.14 12.42
N GLU A 165 14.05 1.03 12.75
CA GLU A 165 13.28 2.04 13.49
C GLU A 165 12.25 2.69 12.56
N PHE A 166 12.69 3.14 11.39
CA PHE A 166 11.86 3.76 10.35
C PHE A 166 11.98 3.03 9.01
N GLY A 167 10.90 3.00 8.23
CA GLY A 167 10.88 2.45 6.88
C GLY A 167 10.43 3.50 5.86
N PHE A 168 11.20 3.69 4.78
CA PHE A 168 10.88 4.63 3.70
C PHE A 168 11.03 3.97 2.34
N LEU A 169 9.98 4.02 1.52
CA LEU A 169 9.98 3.49 0.15
C LEU A 169 9.68 4.63 -0.84
N GLY A 170 10.56 4.84 -1.82
CA GLY A 170 10.40 5.88 -2.85
C GLY A 170 10.47 7.30 -2.27
N ILE A 171 11.64 7.71 -1.79
CA ILE A 171 11.81 8.96 -1.00
C ILE A 171 11.97 10.23 -1.85
N THR A 172 12.39 10.14 -3.11
CA THR A 172 12.45 11.30 -4.02
C THR A 172 11.59 11.12 -5.26
N MET A 173 11.31 12.21 -5.98
CA MET A 173 10.67 12.17 -7.30
C MET A 173 11.41 11.16 -8.21
N ASP A 174 10.64 10.40 -9.00
CA ASP A 174 11.08 9.33 -9.91
C ASP A 174 11.82 8.13 -9.26
N SER A 175 12.05 8.15 -7.94
CA SER A 175 12.62 7.00 -7.22
C SER A 175 11.60 5.88 -7.08
N ASN A 176 12.10 4.64 -7.04
CA ASN A 176 11.27 3.44 -6.94
C ASN A 176 11.77 2.55 -5.80
N GLY A 177 10.94 2.38 -4.77
CA GLY A 177 11.21 1.50 -3.65
C GLY A 177 10.26 0.32 -3.62
N THR A 178 10.77 -0.90 -3.69
CA THR A 178 9.93 -2.11 -3.59
C THR A 178 10.41 -3.02 -2.47
N ILE A 179 9.49 -3.42 -1.60
CA ILE A 179 9.71 -4.45 -0.58
C ILE A 179 8.70 -5.57 -0.77
N THR A 180 9.17 -6.82 -0.73
CA THR A 180 8.31 -8.00 -0.72
C THR A 180 8.62 -8.83 0.52
N VAL A 181 7.59 -9.10 1.33
CA VAL A 181 7.62 -10.00 2.48
C VAL A 181 6.78 -11.23 2.13
N ASP A 182 7.45 -12.36 1.90
CA ASP A 182 6.86 -13.54 1.28
C ASP A 182 7.14 -14.81 2.08
N GLY A 183 6.10 -15.56 2.42
CA GLY A 183 6.22 -16.85 3.07
C GLY A 183 6.14 -16.79 4.59
N THR A 184 5.66 -17.89 5.17
CA THR A 184 5.49 -18.04 6.63
C THR A 184 6.79 -17.77 7.39
N GLY A 185 6.68 -16.95 8.45
CA GLY A 185 7.80 -16.58 9.30
C GLY A 185 8.67 -15.44 8.74
N SER A 186 8.49 -15.09 7.46
CA SER A 186 9.14 -13.91 6.89
C SER A 186 8.52 -12.65 7.48
N SER A 187 9.34 -11.72 7.95
CA SER A 187 8.83 -10.53 8.63
C SER A 187 9.65 -9.27 8.42
N TRP A 188 8.94 -8.14 8.44
CA TRP A 188 9.55 -6.82 8.56
C TRP A 188 8.89 -6.00 9.66
N THR A 189 9.68 -5.61 10.67
CA THR A 189 9.22 -4.80 11.79
C THR A 189 9.85 -3.42 11.76
N ASN A 190 9.02 -2.38 11.77
CA ASN A 190 9.41 -1.01 12.05
C ASN A 190 8.99 -0.63 13.46
N ASN A 191 9.89 -0.10 14.29
CA ASN A 191 9.53 0.32 15.65
C ASN A 191 8.70 1.62 15.67
N LEU A 192 8.87 2.46 14.65
CA LEU A 192 8.19 3.74 14.45
C LEU A 192 7.48 3.74 13.09
N ASP A 193 7.75 4.75 12.27
CA ASP A 193 6.92 5.07 11.10
C ASP A 193 7.33 4.25 9.87
N LEU A 194 6.34 3.84 9.10
CA LEU A 194 6.47 3.28 7.75
C LEU A 194 5.84 4.24 6.75
N GLN A 195 6.62 4.72 5.79
CA GLN A 195 6.12 5.57 4.71
C GLN A 195 6.35 4.90 3.35
N VAL A 196 5.27 4.76 2.59
CA VAL A 196 5.25 4.10 1.28
C VAL A 196 4.85 5.12 0.23
N GLY A 197 5.76 5.43 -0.69
CA GLY A 197 5.58 6.49 -1.68
C GLY A 197 5.66 7.85 -1.01
N VAL A 198 6.87 8.32 -0.68
CA VAL A 198 7.04 9.61 0.00
C VAL A 198 6.95 10.76 -0.99
N PHE A 199 7.86 10.79 -1.98
CA PHE A 199 7.83 11.72 -3.13
C PHE A 199 7.85 10.96 -4.46
N GLY A 200 8.28 9.69 -4.45
CA GLY A 200 8.32 8.81 -5.61
C GLY A 200 7.28 7.69 -5.51
N THR A 201 7.64 6.53 -6.04
CA THR A 201 6.80 5.34 -6.00
C THR A 201 7.32 4.36 -4.95
N GLY A 202 6.46 4.01 -3.98
CA GLY A 202 6.71 2.97 -3.00
C GLY A 202 5.74 1.82 -3.17
N THR A 203 6.25 0.59 -3.11
CA THR A 203 5.45 -0.63 -3.20
C THR A 203 5.85 -1.62 -2.11
N LEU A 204 4.88 -2.01 -1.28
CA LEU A 204 5.06 -3.06 -0.28
C LEU A 204 4.09 -4.21 -0.59
N ASN A 205 4.65 -5.40 -0.80
CA ASN A 205 3.88 -6.63 -1.01
C ASN A 205 4.07 -7.55 0.19
N ILE A 206 2.97 -7.98 0.80
CA ILE A 206 2.94 -8.91 1.93
C ILE A 206 2.13 -10.10 1.48
N LYS A 207 2.77 -11.27 1.35
CA LYS A 207 2.11 -12.43 0.74
C LYS A 207 2.52 -13.77 1.31
N ASN A 208 1.71 -14.80 1.03
CA ASN A 208 1.94 -16.20 1.41
C ASN A 208 2.28 -16.40 2.91
N GLY A 209 1.68 -15.64 3.82
CA GLY A 209 1.94 -15.73 5.25
C GLY A 209 3.09 -14.85 5.76
N GLY A 210 3.57 -13.90 4.94
CA GLY A 210 4.49 -12.86 5.38
C GLY A 210 3.81 -11.87 6.34
N ALA A 211 4.60 -11.25 7.22
CA ALA A 211 4.08 -10.33 8.24
C ALA A 211 4.83 -8.99 8.27
N VAL A 212 4.10 -7.89 8.37
CA VAL A 212 4.66 -6.55 8.60
C VAL A 212 4.04 -5.93 9.83
N SER A 213 4.84 -5.21 10.62
CA SER A 213 4.34 -4.46 11.77
C SER A 213 5.01 -3.10 11.88
N ASN A 214 4.24 -2.07 12.21
CA ASN A 214 4.79 -0.75 12.50
C ASN A 214 3.93 0.06 13.49
N ASN A 215 4.42 1.24 13.86
CA ASN A 215 3.72 2.15 14.75
C ASN A 215 2.72 3.03 13.99
N ARG A 216 3.18 3.80 13.01
CA ARG A 216 2.34 4.63 12.13
C ARG A 216 2.69 4.40 10.68
N SER A 217 1.69 4.39 9.81
CA SER A 217 1.84 4.18 8.37
C SER A 217 1.23 5.31 7.56
N HIS A 218 1.93 5.74 6.52
CA HIS A 218 1.40 6.65 5.50
C HIS A 218 1.65 6.08 4.10
N LEU A 219 0.63 6.11 3.25
CA LEU A 219 0.69 5.71 1.84
C LEU A 219 0.38 6.93 0.98
N GLY A 220 1.24 7.26 0.02
CA GLY A 220 1.08 8.46 -0.79
C GLY A 220 1.21 9.71 0.08
N VAL A 221 2.44 9.99 0.55
CA VAL A 221 2.68 10.96 1.62
C VAL A 221 2.59 12.41 1.12
N ILE A 222 3.14 12.69 -0.06
CA ILE A 222 3.21 14.03 -0.65
C ILE A 222 2.47 14.04 -1.99
N GLU A 223 1.99 15.20 -2.42
CA GLU A 223 1.41 15.42 -3.76
C GLU A 223 2.26 14.75 -4.86
N ASP A 224 1.58 14.14 -5.85
CA ASP A 224 2.15 13.34 -6.96
C ASP A 224 2.91 12.07 -6.58
N SER A 225 3.11 11.76 -5.29
CA SER A 225 3.69 10.48 -4.85
C SER A 225 2.68 9.33 -4.96
N ASN A 226 3.20 8.10 -5.12
CA ASN A 226 2.37 6.90 -5.25
C ASN A 226 2.81 5.85 -4.21
N GLY A 227 1.95 5.58 -3.24
CA GLY A 227 2.16 4.56 -2.22
C GLY A 227 1.19 3.40 -2.39
N THR A 228 1.69 2.21 -2.68
CA THR A 228 0.86 1.01 -2.80
C THR A 228 1.29 -0.05 -1.79
N VAL A 229 0.34 -0.55 -1.00
CA VAL A 229 0.52 -1.72 -0.15
C VAL A 229 -0.46 -2.79 -0.58
N THR A 230 0.02 -4.03 -0.73
CA THR A 230 -0.82 -5.19 -1.00
C THR A 230 -0.60 -6.25 0.07
N VAL A 231 -1.69 -6.69 0.71
CA VAL A 231 -1.70 -7.83 1.64
C VAL A 231 -2.49 -8.96 1.02
N ASP A 232 -1.83 -10.05 0.66
CA ASP A 232 -2.40 -11.08 -0.21
C ASP A 232 -2.19 -12.49 0.35
N GLY A 233 -3.27 -13.25 0.46
CA GLY A 233 -3.22 -14.66 0.85
C GLY A 233 -3.44 -14.86 2.35
N ALA A 234 -3.99 -16.03 2.69
CA ALA A 234 -4.24 -16.43 4.07
C ALA A 234 -2.98 -16.31 4.94
N SER A 235 -3.17 -15.84 6.17
CA SER A 235 -2.12 -15.56 7.17
C SER A 235 -1.12 -14.46 6.80
N SER A 236 -1.22 -13.84 5.62
CA SER A 236 -0.47 -12.61 5.33
C SER A 236 -1.06 -11.48 6.16
N SER A 237 -0.22 -10.75 6.88
CA SER A 237 -0.71 -9.76 7.84
C SER A 237 0.08 -8.46 7.85
N TRP A 238 -0.65 -7.37 8.08
CA TRP A 238 -0.08 -6.07 8.39
C TRP A 238 -0.72 -5.50 9.65
N THR A 239 0.09 -5.27 10.68
CA THR A 239 -0.35 -4.58 11.90
C THR A 239 0.23 -3.18 11.98
N SER A 240 -0.62 -2.18 12.19
CA SER A 240 -0.21 -0.80 12.50
C SER A 240 -0.97 -0.27 13.71
N ARG A 241 -0.43 0.73 14.42
CA ARG A 241 -1.28 1.49 15.35
C ARG A 241 -2.15 2.47 14.59
N GLU A 242 -1.55 3.22 13.68
CA GLU A 242 -2.21 4.27 12.90
C GLU A 242 -1.92 4.05 11.42
N LEU A 243 -2.93 4.19 10.56
CA LEU A 243 -2.78 4.03 9.12
C LEU A 243 -3.49 5.15 8.38
N ILE A 244 -2.76 5.86 7.51
CA ILE A 244 -3.30 6.89 6.62
C ILE A 244 -3.07 6.44 5.17
N VAL A 245 -4.16 6.28 4.43
CA VAL A 245 -4.14 5.93 3.00
C VAL A 245 -4.50 7.18 2.20
N GLY A 246 -3.56 7.66 1.39
CA GLY A 246 -3.70 8.89 0.60
C GLY A 246 -3.63 10.14 1.47
N ASP A 247 -2.46 10.41 2.06
CA ASP A 247 -2.25 11.58 2.94
C ASP A 247 -2.29 12.89 2.14
N SER A 248 -1.44 13.00 1.12
CA SER A 248 -1.49 14.07 0.11
C SER A 248 -1.17 13.57 -1.30
N GLY A 249 -0.52 12.42 -1.43
CA GLY A 249 -0.33 11.70 -2.69
C GLY A 249 -1.34 10.57 -2.86
N THR A 250 -1.20 9.80 -3.94
CA THR A 250 -2.05 8.64 -4.19
C THR A 250 -1.66 7.50 -3.26
N GLY A 251 -2.56 7.11 -2.37
CA GLY A 251 -2.38 5.96 -1.50
C GLY A 251 -3.35 4.85 -1.87
N THR A 252 -2.84 3.64 -2.05
CA THR A 252 -3.66 2.47 -2.38
C THR A 252 -3.34 1.32 -1.45
N LEU A 253 -4.36 0.80 -0.78
CA LEU A 253 -4.28 -0.41 0.01
C LEU A 253 -5.12 -1.50 -0.65
N ASN A 254 -4.48 -2.57 -1.10
CA ASN A 254 -5.14 -3.76 -1.61
C ASN A 254 -5.05 -4.86 -0.57
N ILE A 255 -6.17 -5.52 -0.28
CA ILE A 255 -6.21 -6.62 0.67
C ILE A 255 -6.99 -7.77 0.02
N ASN A 256 -6.26 -8.83 -0.31
CA ASN A 256 -6.72 -9.88 -1.22
C ASN A 256 -6.67 -11.24 -0.53
N ASN A 257 -7.51 -12.17 -0.97
CA ASN A 257 -7.38 -13.61 -0.69
C ASN A 257 -7.13 -13.94 0.79
N GLU A 258 -7.98 -13.46 1.71
CA GLU A 258 -7.85 -13.65 3.17
C GLU A 258 -6.66 -12.92 3.83
N GLY A 259 -6.02 -11.97 3.14
CA GLY A 259 -5.06 -11.06 3.75
C GLY A 259 -5.69 -10.24 4.88
N LEU A 260 -4.93 -9.98 5.94
CA LEU A 260 -5.39 -9.27 7.13
C LEU A 260 -4.65 -7.95 7.34
N VAL A 261 -5.39 -6.86 7.51
CA VAL A 261 -4.87 -5.59 8.02
C VAL A 261 -5.50 -5.30 9.39
N ASP A 262 -4.66 -5.11 10.40
CA ASP A 262 -5.09 -4.81 11.77
C ASP A 262 -4.56 -3.43 12.18
N VAL A 263 -5.47 -2.50 12.46
CA VAL A 263 -5.15 -1.12 12.84
C VAL A 263 -5.75 -0.79 14.20
N THR A 264 -4.89 -0.78 15.22
CA THR A 264 -5.35 -0.76 16.62
C THR A 264 -5.87 0.58 17.12
N SER A 265 -5.62 1.70 16.43
CA SER A 265 -6.15 3.02 16.78
C SER A 265 -7.16 3.51 15.74
N PHE A 266 -6.68 3.93 14.56
CA PHE A 266 -7.55 4.38 13.48
C PHE A 266 -6.90 4.15 12.11
N LEU A 267 -7.75 3.89 11.14
CA LEU A 267 -7.47 3.96 9.72
C LEU A 267 -8.15 5.21 9.16
N GLN A 268 -7.40 6.08 8.50
CA GLN A 268 -7.92 7.23 7.77
C GLN A 268 -7.69 7.06 6.28
N ILE A 269 -8.69 7.40 5.47
CA ILE A 269 -8.59 7.45 4.00
C ILE A 269 -8.74 8.90 3.60
N GLY A 270 -7.67 9.51 3.08
CA GLY A 270 -7.72 10.89 2.58
C GLY A 270 -8.27 10.96 1.16
N SER A 271 -8.36 12.17 0.59
CA SER A 271 -9.04 12.44 -0.68
C SER A 271 -8.45 11.75 -1.92
N THR A 272 -7.22 11.28 -1.81
CA THR A 272 -6.48 10.53 -2.85
C THR A 272 -6.19 9.10 -2.39
N GLY A 273 -6.89 8.65 -1.35
CA GLY A 273 -6.79 7.32 -0.78
C GLY A 273 -7.85 6.38 -1.34
N THR A 274 -7.42 5.14 -1.61
CA THR A 274 -8.30 4.06 -2.03
C THR A 274 -8.00 2.79 -1.25
N ILE A 275 -9.04 2.15 -0.74
CA ILE A 275 -8.96 0.81 -0.16
C ILE A 275 -9.75 -0.15 -1.04
N ASN A 276 -9.06 -1.19 -1.51
CA ASN A 276 -9.63 -2.28 -2.31
C ASN A 276 -9.60 -3.56 -1.49
N LEU A 277 -10.73 -4.25 -1.39
CA LEU A 277 -10.84 -5.48 -0.63
C LEU A 277 -11.28 -6.67 -1.49
N ASN A 278 -10.35 -7.48 -1.93
CA ASN A 278 -10.62 -8.62 -2.82
C ASN A 278 -10.64 -9.92 -2.00
N GLY A 279 -11.54 -9.98 -1.02
CA GLY A 279 -11.67 -11.10 -0.08
C GLY A 279 -10.73 -11.06 1.13
N GLY A 280 -10.12 -9.91 1.44
CA GLY A 280 -9.35 -9.69 2.67
C GLY A 280 -10.20 -9.24 3.87
N THR A 281 -9.54 -8.82 4.97
CA THR A 281 -10.23 -8.29 6.18
C THR A 281 -9.47 -7.10 6.77
N ILE A 282 -10.22 -6.11 7.29
CA ILE A 282 -9.68 -4.97 8.04
C ILE A 282 -10.25 -4.97 9.47
N ASN A 283 -9.39 -5.08 10.48
CA ASN A 283 -9.80 -4.81 11.86
C ASN A 283 -9.39 -3.38 12.21
N ALA A 284 -10.32 -2.42 12.08
CA ALA A 284 -10.03 -1.01 12.35
C ALA A 284 -11.28 -0.17 12.57
N ASN A 285 -11.11 0.95 13.28
CA ASN A 285 -11.99 2.12 13.15
C ASN A 285 -11.62 2.87 11.85
N VAL A 286 -12.50 2.84 10.86
CA VAL A 286 -12.28 3.44 9.54
C VAL A 286 -12.95 4.82 9.44
N PHE A 287 -12.14 5.82 9.10
CA PHE A 287 -12.55 7.19 8.82
C PHE A 287 -12.28 7.49 7.35
N ASN A 288 -13.32 7.45 6.52
CA ASN A 288 -13.25 7.91 5.15
C ASN A 288 -13.42 9.45 5.12
N ASN A 289 -12.35 10.16 4.78
CA ASN A 289 -12.21 11.63 4.87
C ASN A 289 -11.86 12.22 3.49
N GLY A 290 -12.78 12.01 2.55
CA GLY A 290 -12.71 12.40 1.15
C GLY A 290 -12.29 11.27 0.20
N GLY A 291 -11.96 10.09 0.74
CA GLY A 291 -11.43 8.97 -0.02
C GLY A 291 -12.48 8.04 -0.60
N ILE A 292 -12.00 6.92 -1.14
CA ILE A 292 -12.81 5.88 -1.77
C ILE A 292 -12.62 4.56 -1.03
N VAL A 293 -13.75 3.94 -0.67
CA VAL A 293 -13.80 2.58 -0.16
C VAL A 293 -14.46 1.69 -1.20
N GLU A 294 -13.76 0.62 -1.57
CA GLU A 294 -14.22 -0.44 -2.46
C GLU A 294 -14.22 -1.76 -1.68
N PRO A 295 -15.37 -2.23 -1.16
CA PRO A 295 -15.48 -3.51 -0.48
C PRO A 295 -15.15 -4.74 -1.35
N GLY A 296 -14.92 -4.52 -2.64
CA GLY A 296 -14.58 -5.52 -3.66
C GLY A 296 -13.90 -4.91 -4.88
N ASN A 297 -12.97 -5.67 -5.46
CA ASN A 297 -12.46 -5.57 -6.83
C ASN A 297 -11.84 -6.93 -7.25
N SER A 298 -12.63 -7.99 -7.42
CA SER A 298 -14.09 -7.97 -7.56
C SER A 298 -14.83 -8.13 -6.22
N LEU A 299 -16.16 -8.04 -6.28
CA LEU A 299 -17.20 -8.41 -5.32
C LEU A 299 -16.69 -9.05 -4.01
N GLY A 300 -16.92 -8.38 -2.88
CA GLY A 300 -16.40 -8.80 -1.59
C GLY A 300 -17.17 -8.28 -0.38
N THR A 301 -16.77 -8.73 0.82
CA THR A 301 -17.27 -8.18 2.08
C THR A 301 -16.16 -7.47 2.82
N LEU A 302 -16.30 -6.16 3.02
CA LEU A 302 -15.45 -5.38 3.92
C LEU A 302 -15.98 -5.42 5.33
N THR A 303 -15.29 -6.19 6.18
CA THR A 303 -15.51 -6.15 7.62
C THR A 303 -14.63 -5.06 8.24
N VAL A 304 -15.20 -4.20 9.08
CA VAL A 304 -14.53 -3.15 9.87
C VAL A 304 -15.17 -3.00 11.25
N ASP A 305 -14.48 -2.37 12.22
CA ASP A 305 -15.03 -2.18 13.56
C ASP A 305 -16.11 -1.09 13.55
N ASN A 306 -15.70 0.13 13.22
CA ASN A 306 -16.59 1.28 13.06
C ASN A 306 -16.32 1.94 11.71
N TYR A 307 -17.34 2.53 11.11
CA TYR A 307 -17.22 3.23 9.84
C TYR A 307 -17.76 4.66 9.95
N THR A 308 -16.99 5.62 9.47
CA THR A 308 -17.45 7.01 9.32
C THR A 308 -17.13 7.49 7.92
N GLN A 309 -18.15 7.93 7.18
CA GLN A 309 -18.02 8.52 5.86
C GLN A 309 -18.32 10.02 5.92
N ASP A 310 -17.36 10.85 5.48
CA ASP A 310 -17.57 12.29 5.40
C ASP A 310 -18.36 12.72 4.14
N ILE A 311 -18.64 14.01 4.04
CA ILE A 311 -19.42 14.61 2.95
C ILE A 311 -18.76 14.52 1.56
N ASN A 312 -17.43 14.38 1.49
CA ASN A 312 -16.69 14.32 0.23
C ASN A 312 -16.25 12.90 -0.14
N SER A 313 -16.57 11.92 0.71
CA SER A 313 -16.17 10.53 0.57
C SER A 313 -17.13 9.74 -0.30
N THR A 314 -16.63 8.62 -0.83
CA THR A 314 -17.43 7.68 -1.62
C THR A 314 -17.29 6.25 -1.10
N LEU A 315 -18.43 5.57 -0.97
CA LEU A 315 -18.53 4.10 -0.90
C LEU A 315 -18.95 3.59 -2.27
N ASN A 316 -18.10 2.77 -2.88
CA ASN A 316 -18.41 2.04 -4.11
C ASN A 316 -19.01 0.67 -3.77
N ILE A 317 -20.07 0.27 -4.47
CA ILE A 317 -20.69 -1.05 -4.36
C ILE A 317 -20.90 -1.61 -5.77
N GLU A 318 -20.30 -2.75 -6.05
CA GLU A 318 -20.48 -3.51 -7.28
C GLU A 318 -21.57 -4.58 -7.12
N LEU A 319 -22.44 -4.72 -8.12
CA LEU A 319 -23.49 -5.75 -8.16
C LEU A 319 -23.31 -6.63 -9.42
N GLY A 320 -22.90 -7.88 -9.23
CA GLY A 320 -22.76 -8.91 -10.27
C GLY A 320 -23.83 -10.02 -10.24
N GLY A 321 -24.62 -10.08 -9.16
CA GLY A 321 -25.67 -11.06 -8.89
C GLY A 321 -26.33 -10.76 -7.54
N VAL A 322 -27.01 -11.72 -6.94
CA VAL A 322 -27.87 -11.51 -5.74
C VAL A 322 -27.33 -12.14 -4.46
N LEU A 323 -26.19 -12.82 -4.52
CA LEU A 323 -25.52 -13.40 -3.35
C LEU A 323 -24.54 -12.40 -2.70
N ALA A 324 -24.81 -12.07 -1.45
CA ALA A 324 -23.99 -11.15 -0.65
C ALA A 324 -22.52 -11.59 -0.56
N GLY A 325 -21.60 -10.63 -0.72
CA GLY A 325 -20.16 -10.81 -0.52
C GLY A 325 -19.47 -11.73 -1.53
N THR A 326 -20.19 -12.28 -2.50
CA THR A 326 -19.68 -13.21 -3.52
C THR A 326 -20.13 -12.81 -4.92
N GLU A 327 -21.37 -12.35 -5.05
CA GLU A 327 -21.93 -11.79 -6.27
C GLU A 327 -22.21 -10.28 -6.17
N TYR A 328 -22.12 -9.69 -4.98
CA TYR A 328 -22.20 -8.23 -4.80
C TYR A 328 -21.46 -7.77 -3.54
N ASP A 329 -21.07 -6.50 -3.53
CA ASP A 329 -20.31 -5.89 -2.44
C ASP A 329 -21.12 -5.66 -1.16
N VAL A 330 -20.48 -5.92 -0.01
CA VAL A 330 -21.05 -5.66 1.30
C VAL A 330 -20.05 -4.93 2.18
N LEU A 331 -20.47 -3.83 2.80
CA LEU A 331 -19.79 -3.24 3.95
C LEU A 331 -20.40 -3.79 5.25
N ALA A 332 -19.66 -4.65 5.96
CA ALA A 332 -20.01 -5.17 7.26
C ALA A 332 -19.29 -4.39 8.38
N VAL A 333 -20.03 -3.64 9.17
CA VAL A 333 -19.52 -2.85 10.29
C VAL A 333 -19.89 -3.57 11.58
N THR A 334 -18.93 -4.00 12.38
CA THR A 334 -19.24 -4.73 13.63
C THR A 334 -19.70 -3.81 14.76
N GLY A 335 -19.68 -2.49 14.55
CA GLY A 335 -20.13 -1.45 15.47
C GLY A 335 -21.00 -0.41 14.77
N THR A 336 -20.69 0.87 14.93
CA THR A 336 -21.49 1.96 14.35
C THR A 336 -20.99 2.40 12.98
N ALA A 337 -21.93 2.58 12.05
CA ALA A 337 -21.72 3.25 10.76
C ALA A 337 -22.34 4.67 10.80
N ASN A 338 -21.52 5.70 10.57
CA ASN A 338 -21.99 7.08 10.39
C ASN A 338 -21.87 7.46 8.90
N LEU A 339 -22.99 7.77 8.27
CA LEU A 339 -23.09 7.95 6.82
C LEU A 339 -23.19 9.44 6.43
N GLY A 340 -22.64 9.73 5.27
CA GLY A 340 -22.62 11.01 4.56
C GLY A 340 -22.04 10.81 3.17
N GLY A 341 -21.89 11.87 2.38
CA GLY A 341 -21.22 11.83 1.08
C GLY A 341 -21.93 10.94 0.05
N THR A 342 -21.16 10.23 -0.76
CA THR A 342 -21.68 9.50 -1.93
C THR A 342 -21.79 8.00 -1.69
N LEU A 343 -22.94 7.42 -2.02
CA LEU A 343 -23.06 6.00 -2.37
C LEU A 343 -23.04 5.87 -3.88
N ASN A 344 -22.06 5.15 -4.41
CA ASN A 344 -21.93 4.85 -5.82
C ASN A 344 -22.16 3.35 -6.05
N VAL A 345 -23.08 3.00 -6.94
CA VAL A 345 -23.45 1.61 -7.24
C VAL A 345 -23.32 1.35 -8.73
N SER A 346 -22.56 0.32 -9.08
CA SER A 346 -22.33 -0.11 -10.46
C SER A 346 -22.71 -1.58 -10.66
N PHE A 347 -23.03 -1.95 -11.89
CA PHE A 347 -23.12 -3.36 -12.27
C PHE A 347 -21.75 -3.93 -12.61
N PHE A 348 -21.57 -5.21 -12.30
CA PHE A 348 -20.37 -5.98 -12.55
C PHE A 348 -20.67 -7.19 -13.44
N ASP A 349 -19.71 -7.62 -14.25
CA ASP A 349 -19.83 -8.79 -15.13
C ASP A 349 -19.05 -9.98 -14.53
N LEU A 350 -19.77 -10.99 -14.06
CA LEU A 350 -19.20 -12.24 -13.53
C LEU A 350 -18.71 -13.22 -14.62
N GLY A 351 -18.73 -12.82 -15.89
CA GLY A 351 -18.33 -13.62 -17.05
C GLY A 351 -19.51 -14.12 -17.91
N SER A 352 -20.74 -13.73 -17.57
CA SER A 352 -21.96 -14.04 -18.33
C SER A 352 -22.61 -12.83 -18.99
N GLY A 353 -21.92 -11.69 -19.00
CA GLY A 353 -22.46 -10.38 -19.35
C GLY A 353 -22.76 -9.55 -18.11
N LEU A 354 -22.83 -8.24 -18.30
CA LEU A 354 -23.14 -7.28 -17.24
C LEU A 354 -24.45 -7.68 -16.53
N PHE A 355 -24.44 -7.65 -15.21
CA PHE A 355 -25.61 -7.94 -14.41
C PHE A 355 -26.79 -7.01 -14.77
N ASP A 356 -27.99 -7.58 -14.87
CA ASP A 356 -29.23 -6.88 -15.16
C ASP A 356 -30.21 -7.14 -14.01
N ALA A 357 -30.30 -6.19 -13.09
CA ALA A 357 -31.13 -6.32 -11.90
C ALA A 357 -32.62 -6.23 -12.27
N THR A 358 -33.42 -7.13 -11.69
CA THR A 358 -34.84 -7.33 -12.04
C THR A 358 -35.77 -6.96 -10.89
N LEU A 359 -37.05 -6.73 -11.22
CA LEU A 359 -38.07 -6.36 -10.23
C LEU A 359 -38.11 -7.34 -9.06
N GLY A 360 -37.90 -6.82 -7.85
CA GLY A 360 -37.92 -7.60 -6.61
C GLY A 360 -36.54 -8.03 -6.11
N ASP A 361 -35.47 -7.81 -6.87
CA ASP A 361 -34.10 -8.02 -6.38
C ASP A 361 -33.80 -7.06 -5.22
N THR A 362 -33.09 -7.57 -4.21
CA THR A 362 -32.72 -6.82 -3.00
C THR A 362 -31.26 -7.06 -2.65
N PHE A 363 -30.57 -6.00 -2.22
CA PHE A 363 -29.15 -6.03 -1.89
C PHE A 363 -28.93 -5.37 -0.53
N ASN A 364 -28.54 -6.15 0.48
CA ASN A 364 -28.10 -5.61 1.76
C ASN A 364 -26.64 -5.20 1.63
N ILE A 365 -26.41 -3.94 1.29
CA ILE A 365 -25.08 -3.41 0.91
C ILE A 365 -24.28 -2.91 2.11
N LEU A 366 -24.96 -2.63 3.23
CA LEU A 366 -24.33 -2.26 4.48
C LEU A 366 -25.05 -2.94 5.64
N LEU A 367 -24.29 -3.60 6.50
CA LEU A 367 -24.73 -4.21 7.76
C LEU A 367 -23.97 -3.53 8.91
N ALA A 368 -24.65 -3.15 10.00
CA ALA A 368 -24.00 -2.56 11.16
C ALA A 368 -24.71 -2.94 12.48
N GLU A 369 -24.07 -2.74 13.64
CA GLU A 369 -24.82 -2.75 14.92
C GLU A 369 -25.74 -1.53 15.01
N SER A 370 -25.33 -0.38 14.47
CA SER A 370 -26.17 0.81 14.35
C SER A 370 -25.72 1.69 13.19
N ILE A 371 -26.68 2.33 12.54
CA ILE A 371 -26.46 3.25 11.41
C ILE A 371 -27.01 4.62 11.80
N ASN A 372 -26.17 5.65 11.66
CA ASN A 372 -26.54 7.04 11.86
C ASN A 372 -26.39 7.81 10.55
N GLY A 373 -27.36 8.67 10.24
CA GLY A 373 -27.35 9.48 9.02
C GLY A 373 -27.75 8.70 7.78
N GLU A 374 -27.59 9.34 6.63
CA GLU A 374 -27.91 8.82 5.30
C GLU A 374 -26.80 9.24 4.33
N PHE A 375 -26.68 8.57 3.19
CA PHE A 375 -25.85 9.08 2.09
C PHE A 375 -26.47 10.35 1.51
N ASP A 376 -25.65 11.38 1.28
CA ASP A 376 -26.09 12.68 0.76
C ASP A 376 -26.33 12.65 -0.76
N ILE A 377 -25.57 11.80 -1.47
CA ILE A 377 -25.58 11.68 -2.93
C ILE A 377 -25.68 10.21 -3.32
N LEU A 378 -26.59 9.91 -4.25
CA LEU A 378 -26.75 8.57 -4.83
C LEU A 378 -26.34 8.61 -6.31
N THR A 379 -25.32 7.82 -6.65
CA THR A 379 -24.91 7.56 -8.03
C THR A 379 -25.19 6.10 -8.32
N LEU A 380 -26.39 5.78 -8.83
CA LEU A 380 -26.85 4.40 -8.96
C LEU A 380 -26.82 3.92 -10.41
N ALA A 381 -26.52 2.64 -10.60
CA ALA A 381 -26.55 1.97 -11.89
C ALA A 381 -27.92 2.13 -12.57
N VAL A 382 -27.92 2.26 -13.90
CA VAL A 382 -29.15 2.42 -14.68
C VAL A 382 -29.87 1.07 -14.78
N LEU A 383 -31.11 1.02 -14.30
CA LEU A 383 -31.99 -0.15 -14.41
C LEU A 383 -32.69 -0.23 -15.77
N GLY A 384 -33.25 -1.40 -16.09
CA GLY A 384 -34.13 -1.59 -17.25
C GLY A 384 -35.40 -0.72 -17.23
N GLU A 385 -36.06 -0.59 -18.39
CA GLU A 385 -37.25 0.26 -18.53
C GLU A 385 -38.36 -0.12 -17.53
N GLY A 386 -38.93 0.90 -16.88
CA GLY A 386 -40.03 0.73 -15.93
C GLY A 386 -39.61 0.28 -14.53
N LEU A 387 -38.31 0.24 -14.25
CA LEU A 387 -37.74 -0.06 -12.93
C LEU A 387 -37.11 1.19 -12.31
N ASP A 388 -37.04 1.22 -10.99
CA ASP A 388 -36.38 2.27 -10.21
C ASP A 388 -35.72 1.66 -8.96
N TRP A 389 -34.74 2.37 -8.40
CA TRP A 389 -34.10 1.99 -7.16
C TRP A 389 -34.88 2.54 -5.97
N GLN A 390 -35.09 1.69 -4.96
CA GLN A 390 -35.52 2.11 -3.64
C GLN A 390 -34.41 1.83 -2.64
N LEU A 391 -33.88 2.89 -2.01
CA LEU A 391 -32.93 2.80 -0.90
C LEU A 391 -33.70 2.80 0.43
N ASN A 392 -33.49 1.77 1.25
CA ASN A 392 -34.15 1.58 2.53
C ASN A 392 -33.14 1.51 3.66
N TYR A 393 -33.43 2.21 4.75
CA TYR A 393 -32.75 2.10 6.03
C TYR A 393 -33.63 1.26 6.95
N LEU A 394 -33.31 -0.04 7.07
CA LEU A 394 -34.16 -0.99 7.79
C LEU A 394 -33.88 -0.91 9.29
N ILE A 395 -34.95 -1.05 10.07
CA ILE A 395 -34.94 -0.97 11.54
C ILE A 395 -35.19 -2.37 12.09
N ASP A 396 -34.37 -2.77 13.06
CA ASP A 396 -34.49 -4.03 13.78
C ASP A 396 -35.65 -4.03 14.77
N PHE A 397 -35.83 -5.16 15.48
CA PHE A 397 -36.88 -5.29 16.49
C PHE A 397 -36.65 -4.43 17.75
N GLN A 398 -35.44 -3.89 17.93
CA GLN A 398 -35.07 -3.01 19.04
C GLN A 398 -35.23 -1.53 18.68
N GLY A 399 -35.58 -1.20 17.44
CA GLY A 399 -35.73 0.18 16.97
C GLY A 399 -34.44 0.81 16.46
N THR A 400 -33.39 0.02 16.22
CA THR A 400 -32.09 0.46 15.70
C THR A 400 -32.05 0.25 14.19
N THR A 401 -31.59 1.25 13.44
CA THR A 401 -31.27 1.06 12.02
C THR A 401 -29.97 0.26 11.90
N ASP A 402 -30.00 -0.90 11.24
CA ASP A 402 -28.88 -1.84 11.19
C ASP A 402 -28.54 -2.33 9.77
N ILE A 403 -29.39 -2.04 8.79
CA ILE A 403 -29.19 -2.44 7.39
C ILE A 403 -29.49 -1.27 6.44
N VAL A 404 -28.57 -1.02 5.50
CA VAL A 404 -28.88 -0.29 4.25
C VAL A 404 -29.18 -1.30 3.15
N GLN A 405 -30.39 -1.25 2.60
CA GLN A 405 -30.86 -2.15 1.56
C GLN A 405 -31.23 -1.38 0.31
N LEU A 406 -30.74 -1.83 -0.84
CA LEU A 406 -31.26 -1.46 -2.15
C LEU A 406 -32.32 -2.47 -2.59
N SER A 407 -33.39 -1.99 -3.22
CA SER A 407 -34.42 -2.83 -3.82
C SER A 407 -34.76 -2.32 -5.20
N VAL A 408 -34.94 -3.24 -6.14
CA VAL A 408 -35.46 -2.92 -7.48
C VAL A 408 -36.97 -2.93 -7.42
N VAL A 409 -37.59 -1.78 -7.67
CA VAL A 409 -39.05 -1.59 -7.63
C VAL A 409 -39.59 -1.16 -8.99
N SER A 410 -40.90 -1.21 -9.16
CA SER A 410 -41.52 -0.62 -10.33
C SER A 410 -41.39 0.90 -10.27
N ALA A 411 -40.93 1.53 -11.35
CA ALA A 411 -40.88 2.98 -11.46
C ALA A 411 -42.29 3.57 -11.26
N VAL A 412 -42.39 4.61 -10.45
CA VAL A 412 -43.66 5.33 -10.27
C VAL A 412 -43.94 6.12 -11.55
N PRO A 413 -45.06 5.90 -12.26
CA PRO A 413 -45.35 6.62 -13.50
C PRO A 413 -45.46 8.12 -13.21
N LEU A 414 -44.69 8.94 -13.93
CA LEU A 414 -44.92 10.39 -13.90
C LEU A 414 -46.35 10.66 -14.38
N PRO A 415 -47.20 11.37 -13.60
CA PRO A 415 -48.55 11.67 -14.04
C PRO A 415 -48.47 12.42 -15.37
N THR A 416 -49.24 11.95 -16.36
CA THR A 416 -49.41 12.60 -17.68
C THR A 416 -49.85 14.07 -17.59
N ALA A 417 -50.29 14.52 -16.40
CA ALA A 417 -50.61 15.90 -16.09
C ALA A 417 -49.42 16.89 -16.23
N VAL A 418 -48.16 16.45 -16.09
CA VAL A 418 -46.99 17.34 -16.25
C VAL A 418 -46.82 17.79 -17.71
N TRP A 419 -47.18 16.95 -18.68
CA TRP A 419 -47.26 17.34 -20.09
C TRP A 419 -48.47 18.24 -20.39
N LEU A 420 -49.57 18.09 -19.64
CA LEU A 420 -50.79 18.88 -19.84
C LEU A 420 -50.62 20.35 -19.44
N PHE A 421 -49.75 20.68 -18.47
CA PHE A 421 -49.42 22.08 -18.14
C PHE A 421 -48.55 22.76 -19.22
N GLY A 422 -47.68 22.01 -19.91
CA GLY A 422 -46.90 22.53 -21.05
C GLY A 422 -47.73 22.79 -22.29
N SER A 423 -48.68 21.90 -22.62
CA SER A 423 -49.59 22.10 -23.76
C SER A 423 -50.76 23.05 -23.46
N GLY A 424 -51.18 23.14 -22.19
CA GLY A 424 -52.26 24.02 -21.75
C GLY A 424 -51.91 25.51 -21.80
N LEU A 425 -50.63 25.87 -21.56
CA LEU A 425 -50.15 27.25 -21.63
C LEU A 425 -49.99 27.76 -23.08
N LEU A 426 -49.73 26.87 -24.05
CA LEU A 426 -49.74 27.21 -25.49
C LEU A 426 -51.17 27.38 -26.05
N GLY A 427 -52.17 26.71 -25.47
CA GLY A 427 -53.57 26.83 -25.88
C GLY A 427 -54.24 28.17 -25.54
N LEU A 428 -53.75 28.90 -24.53
CA LEU A 428 -54.33 30.17 -24.07
C LEU A 428 -53.73 31.43 -24.73
N ILE A 429 -52.64 31.30 -25.50
CA ILE A 429 -52.04 32.43 -26.27
C ILE A 429 -52.65 32.53 -27.69
N GLY A 430 -53.41 31.52 -28.16
CA GLY A 430 -53.93 31.45 -29.53
C GLY A 430 -55.25 32.18 -29.82
N ILE A 431 -55.95 32.75 -28.82
CA ILE A 431 -57.25 33.42 -29.05
C ILE A 431 -57.25 34.82 -28.45
N ALA A 432 -56.51 35.74 -29.07
CA ALA A 432 -56.79 37.16 -28.95
C ALA A 432 -56.51 37.90 -30.27
N ARG A 433 -57.63 38.19 -30.96
CA ARG A 433 -57.83 39.29 -31.92
C ARG A 433 -57.25 39.16 -33.34
N HIS A 434 -58.10 38.64 -34.22
CA HIS A 434 -58.26 39.19 -35.56
C HIS A 434 -59.76 39.46 -35.82
N LYS A 435 -60.15 40.74 -35.96
CA LYS A 435 -61.26 41.17 -36.83
C LYS A 435 -61.16 42.68 -37.09
N LYS A 436 -60.92 43.02 -38.37
CA LYS A 436 -61.01 44.34 -38.98
C LYS A 436 -62.47 44.73 -39.17
N LEU A 437 -62.78 46.03 -39.08
CA LEU A 437 -63.29 46.82 -40.20
C LEU A 437 -62.58 48.17 -40.19
#